data_AF-A0A636BR55-F1
#
_entry.id   AF-A0A636BR55-F1
#
_cell.length_a   1.000
_cell.length_b   1.000
_cell.length_c   1.000
_cell.angle_alpha   90.00
_cell.angle_beta   90.00
_cell.angle_gamma   90.00
#
_symmetry.space_group_name_H-M   'P 1'
#
loop_
_entity.id
_entity.type
_entity.pdbx_description
1 polymer ?
#
loop_
_entity_poly.entity_id
_entity_poly.type
_entity_poly.pdbx_seq_one_letter_code
_entity_poly.pdbx_strand_id
1 'polypeptide(L)'
;LFTSGPFARTLPAFPVEGRDLNPLLQDPGLIFHPPLLYMGYVGFSVAFAFAIAALLSGRLDSAFTRFARPWTLAAWVFLTLGIVLGSAWAYYELGWGGWWFWDPVENASFMPWLAGTALLHSLAVTEQRAGFKAWTL
;
A
#
# COMPACT_ATOMS: atom_id res chain seq x y z
N LEU A 1 30.08 31.76 20.18
CA LEU A 1 28.70 32.07 19.68
C LEU A 1 28.67 33.10 18.54
N PHE A 2 29.71 33.90 18.28
CA PHE A 2 29.70 34.94 17.21
C PHE A 2 30.52 34.64 15.95
N THR A 3 31.21 33.50 15.87
CA THR A 3 32.20 33.26 14.79
C THR A 3 31.89 32.07 13.87
N SER A 4 30.80 31.33 14.11
CA SER A 4 30.42 30.18 13.30
C SER A 4 28.93 29.88 13.43
N GLY A 5 28.11 30.55 12.63
CA GLY A 5 26.69 30.18 12.45
C GLY A 5 26.60 29.05 11.42
N PRO A 6 26.09 27.85 11.76
CA PRO A 6 25.93 26.76 10.78
C PRO A 6 24.96 27.12 9.65
N PHE A 7 24.11 28.13 9.87
CA PHE A 7 23.15 28.66 8.89
C PHE A 7 23.68 29.84 8.05
N ALA A 8 24.89 30.34 8.34
CA ALA A 8 25.51 31.44 7.59
C ALA A 8 26.29 30.97 6.35
N ARG A 9 26.40 29.65 6.11
CA ARG A 9 27.02 29.09 4.91
C ARG A 9 25.97 28.85 3.83
N THR A 10 25.64 29.90 3.09
CA THR A 10 24.79 29.84 1.89
C THR A 10 25.64 29.59 0.63
N LEU A 11 26.48 28.56 0.60
CA LEU A 11 27.43 28.34 -0.51
C LEU A 11 27.15 27.06 -1.33
N PRO A 12 27.12 27.16 -2.69
CA PRO A 12 27.23 28.39 -3.50
C PRO A 12 25.87 29.02 -3.85
N ALA A 13 24.77 28.27 -3.78
CA ALA A 13 23.40 28.73 -3.98
C ALA A 13 22.46 27.61 -3.55
N PHE A 14 21.96 27.63 -2.31
CA PHE A 14 20.83 26.77 -1.99
C PHE A 14 19.56 27.50 -2.40
N PRO A 15 18.66 26.88 -3.18
CA PRO A 15 17.37 27.47 -3.45
C PRO A 15 16.60 27.65 -2.14
N VAL A 16 16.12 28.88 -1.90
CA VAL A 16 15.37 29.26 -0.69
C VAL A 16 14.12 28.40 -0.53
N GLU A 17 13.50 28.00 -1.64
CA GLU A 17 12.32 27.13 -1.70
C GLU A 17 12.65 25.62 -1.77
N GLY A 18 13.93 25.24 -1.62
CA GLY A 18 14.40 23.88 -1.86
C GLY A 18 14.61 23.57 -3.34
N ARG A 19 15.37 22.50 -3.62
CA ARG A 19 15.37 21.90 -4.96
C ARG A 19 14.10 21.05 -4.97
N ASP A 20 13.31 21.16 -6.04
CA ASP A 20 12.18 20.27 -6.30
C ASP A 20 12.64 18.79 -6.22
N LEU A 21 11.72 17.85 -6.42
CA LEU A 21 12.04 16.43 -6.54
C LEU A 21 13.23 16.24 -7.47
N ASN A 22 14.07 15.26 -7.14
CA ASN A 22 15.13 14.79 -8.03
C ASN A 22 14.54 14.63 -9.45
N PRO A 23 15.19 15.12 -10.52
CA PRO A 23 14.65 15.00 -11.87
C PRO A 23 14.16 13.59 -12.24
N LEU A 24 14.80 12.53 -11.74
CA LEU A 24 14.39 11.13 -11.91
C LEU A 24 13.03 10.79 -11.26
N LEU A 25 12.58 11.61 -10.32
CA LEU A 25 11.32 11.45 -9.60
C LEU A 25 10.20 12.29 -10.23
N GLN A 26 10.49 13.14 -11.21
CA GLN A 26 9.48 13.97 -11.88
C GLN A 26 8.84 13.20 -13.04
N ASP A 27 8.30 12.02 -12.75
CA ASP A 27 7.73 11.09 -13.72
C ASP A 27 6.25 10.78 -13.40
N PRO A 28 5.37 10.59 -14.40
CA PRO A 28 3.97 10.22 -14.17
C PRO A 28 3.80 8.94 -13.33
N GLY A 29 4.75 8.00 -13.39
CA GLY A 29 4.79 6.83 -12.53
C GLY A 29 4.73 7.21 -11.04
N LEU A 30 5.53 8.19 -10.62
CA LEU A 30 5.51 8.70 -9.23
C LEU A 30 4.19 9.42 -8.89
N ILE A 31 3.48 9.98 -9.86
CA ILE A 31 2.19 10.64 -9.61
C ILE A 31 1.11 9.60 -9.29
N PHE A 32 1.08 8.49 -10.01
CA PHE A 32 -0.01 7.50 -9.91
C PHE A 32 0.28 6.36 -8.94
N HIS A 33 1.53 5.89 -8.85
CA HIS A 33 1.88 4.73 -8.02
C HIS A 33 1.59 4.94 -6.52
N PRO A 34 2.04 6.02 -5.86
CA PRO A 34 1.81 6.21 -4.43
C PRO A 34 0.33 6.31 -4.06
N PRO A 35 -0.53 7.06 -4.79
CA PRO A 35 -1.96 7.04 -4.52
C PRO A 35 -2.59 5.65 -4.65
N LEU A 36 -2.19 4.85 -5.64
CA LEU A 36 -2.69 3.47 -5.80
C LEU A 36 -2.30 2.57 -4.63
N LEU A 37 -1.02 2.57 -4.23
CA LEU A 37 -0.56 1.85 -3.05
C LEU A 37 -1.29 2.30 -1.78
N TYR A 38 -1.42 3.62 -1.61
CA TYR A 38 -2.09 4.20 -0.45
C TYR A 38 -3.56 3.80 -0.39
N MET A 39 -4.29 3.85 -1.51
CA MET A 39 -5.67 3.36 -1.58
C MET A 39 -5.77 1.86 -1.25
N GLY A 40 -4.79 1.05 -1.65
CA GLY A 40 -4.70 -0.35 -1.27
C GLY A 40 -4.55 -0.53 0.25
N TYR A 41 -3.55 0.14 0.86
CA TYR A 41 -3.30 0.05 2.30
C TYR A 41 -4.46 0.56 3.13
N VAL A 42 -4.96 1.76 2.83
CA VAL A 42 -6.09 2.36 3.55
C VAL A 42 -7.37 1.57 3.30
N GLY A 43 -7.55 0.98 2.11
CA GLY A 43 -8.71 0.14 1.81
C GLY A 43 -8.84 -1.05 2.76
N PHE A 44 -7.73 -1.65 3.21
CA PHE A 44 -7.77 -2.73 4.20
C PHE A 44 -8.24 -2.29 5.59
N SER A 45 -8.22 -0.99 5.91
CA SER A 45 -8.78 -0.48 7.18
C SER A 45 -10.29 -0.74 7.29
N VAL A 46 -11.00 -0.78 6.15
CA VAL A 46 -12.44 -1.09 6.11
C VAL A 46 -12.68 -2.54 6.49
N ALA A 47 -11.89 -3.47 5.92
CA ALA A 47 -11.96 -4.89 6.27
C ALA A 47 -11.63 -5.12 7.75
N PHE A 48 -10.61 -4.43 8.27
CA PHE A 48 -10.26 -4.45 9.68
C PHE A 48 -11.40 -3.93 10.57
N ALA A 49 -12.03 -2.80 10.22
CA ALA A 49 -13.15 -2.25 10.99
C ALA A 49 -14.33 -3.23 11.06
N PHE A 50 -14.64 -3.92 9.96
CA PHE A 50 -15.66 -4.98 9.98
C PHE A 50 -15.26 -6.15 10.88
N ALA A 51 -13.99 -6.57 10.88
CA ALA A 51 -13.52 -7.67 11.72
C ALA A 51 -13.66 -7.32 13.21
N ILE A 52 -13.25 -6.10 13.60
CA ILE A 52 -13.45 -5.59 14.96
C ILE A 52 -14.93 -5.53 15.33
N ALA A 53 -15.80 -5.05 14.44
CA ALA A 53 -17.25 -5.02 14.69
C ALA A 53 -17.83 -6.44 14.90
N ALA A 54 -17.37 -7.42 14.12
CA ALA A 54 -17.77 -8.82 14.28
C ALA A 54 -17.28 -9.42 15.61
N LEU A 55 -16.05 -9.12 16.03
CA LEU A 55 -15.51 -9.54 17.33
C LEU A 55 -16.27 -8.92 18.50
N LEU A 56 -16.56 -7.62 18.45
CA LEU A 56 -17.29 -6.91 19.51
C LEU A 56 -18.76 -7.35 19.62
N SER A 57 -19.39 -7.66 18.49
CA SER A 57 -20.78 -8.16 18.47
C SER A 57 -20.90 -9.66 18.77
N GLY A 58 -19.80 -10.41 18.70
CA GLY A 58 -19.79 -11.87 18.80
C GLY A 58 -20.52 -12.57 17.64
N ARG A 59 -20.76 -11.86 16.54
CA ARG A 59 -21.59 -12.32 15.42
C ARG A 59 -20.80 -12.29 14.11
N LEU A 60 -20.48 -13.48 13.63
CA LEU A 60 -19.85 -13.74 12.33
C LEU A 60 -20.93 -14.21 11.36
N ASP A 61 -21.76 -13.27 10.95
CA ASP A 61 -22.94 -13.55 10.13
C ASP A 61 -22.59 -13.50 8.65
N SER A 62 -23.39 -14.10 7.77
CA SER A 62 -23.20 -14.01 6.32
C SER A 62 -23.22 -12.57 5.79
N ALA A 63 -23.85 -11.66 6.54
CA ALA A 63 -23.80 -10.22 6.27
C ALA A 63 -22.37 -9.69 6.33
N PHE A 64 -21.58 -10.08 7.34
CA PHE A 64 -20.18 -9.64 7.47
C PHE A 64 -19.36 -10.04 6.24
N THR A 65 -19.40 -11.33 5.85
CA THR A 65 -18.62 -11.80 4.68
C THR A 65 -19.05 -11.11 3.39
N ARG A 66 -20.37 -10.92 3.21
CA ARG A 66 -20.94 -10.24 2.04
C ARG A 66 -20.53 -8.78 1.95
N PHE A 67 -20.44 -8.07 3.08
CA PHE A 67 -20.01 -6.68 3.10
C PHE A 67 -18.50 -6.52 3.04
N ALA A 68 -17.72 -7.34 3.76
CA ALA A 68 -16.26 -7.24 3.80
C ALA A 68 -15.61 -7.58 2.44
N ARG A 69 -16.13 -8.60 1.72
CA ARG A 69 -15.55 -9.10 0.47
C ARG A 69 -15.33 -8.04 -0.63
N PRO A 70 -16.32 -7.21 -1.03
CA PRO A 70 -16.10 -6.19 -2.05
C PRO A 70 -15.06 -5.13 -1.62
N TRP A 71 -15.01 -4.77 -0.34
CA TRP A 71 -14.03 -3.80 0.17
C TRP A 71 -12.61 -4.39 0.18
N THR A 72 -12.45 -5.64 0.64
CA THR A 72 -11.17 -6.35 0.56
C THR A 72 -10.71 -6.51 -0.89
N LEU A 73 -11.64 -6.79 -1.82
CA LEU A 73 -11.31 -6.91 -3.24
C LEU A 73 -10.86 -5.57 -3.83
N ALA A 74 -11.56 -4.48 -3.52
CA ALA A 74 -11.17 -3.15 -3.97
C ALA A 74 -9.77 -2.77 -3.48
N ALA A 75 -9.49 -2.97 -2.18
CA ALA A 75 -8.17 -2.75 -1.59
C ALA A 75 -7.08 -3.59 -2.29
N TRP A 76 -7.36 -4.87 -2.51
CA TRP A 76 -6.45 -5.79 -3.20
C TRP A 76 -6.19 -5.38 -4.66
N VAL A 77 -7.20 -4.92 -5.39
CA VAL A 77 -7.04 -4.42 -6.76
C VAL A 77 -6.15 -3.18 -6.80
N PHE A 78 -6.40 -2.20 -5.94
CA PHE A 78 -5.56 -0.99 -5.87
C PHE A 78 -4.12 -1.32 -5.51
N LEU A 79 -3.91 -2.24 -4.55
CA LEU A 79 -2.58 -2.69 -4.19
C LEU A 79 -1.89 -3.42 -5.36
N THR A 80 -2.61 -4.27 -6.10
CA THR A 80 -2.10 -4.94 -7.30
C THR A 80 -1.68 -3.93 -8.36
N LEU A 81 -2.51 -2.93 -8.65
CA LEU A 81 -2.20 -1.88 -9.62
C LEU A 81 -0.99 -1.04 -9.18
N GLY A 82 -0.93 -0.67 -7.90
CA GLY A 82 0.18 0.09 -7.32
C GLY A 82 1.50 -0.67 -7.41
N ILE A 83 1.49 -1.97 -7.11
CA ILE A 83 2.65 -2.85 -7.21
C ILE A 83 3.12 -2.97 -8.67
N VAL A 84 2.22 -3.29 -9.60
CA VAL A 84 2.56 -3.46 -11.03
C VAL A 84 3.11 -2.16 -11.61
N LEU A 85 2.45 -1.03 -11.35
CA LEU A 85 2.89 0.26 -11.84
C LEU A 85 4.22 0.69 -11.22
N GLY A 86 4.40 0.46 -9.92
CA GLY A 86 5.64 0.75 -9.21
C GLY A 86 6.82 -0.06 -9.75
N SER A 87 6.60 -1.36 -9.99
CA SER A 87 7.63 -2.25 -10.56
C SER A 87 8.03 -1.81 -11.96
N ALA A 88 7.05 -1.46 -12.79
CA ALA A 88 7.30 -0.96 -14.14
C ALA A 88 8.11 0.35 -14.11
N TRP A 89 7.69 1.31 -13.26
CA TRP A 89 8.38 2.60 -13.09
C TRP A 89 9.81 2.44 -12.58
N ALA A 90 10.02 1.66 -11.53
CA ALA A 90 11.34 1.40 -10.99
C ALA A 90 12.27 0.73 -12.01
N TYR A 91 11.73 -0.15 -12.85
CA TYR A 91 12.49 -0.79 -13.92
C TYR A 91 12.99 0.21 -14.97
N TYR A 92 12.13 1.10 -15.48
CA TYR A 92 12.53 2.01 -16.56
C TYR A 92 13.25 3.28 -16.07
N GLU A 93 12.92 3.81 -14.90
CA GLU A 93 13.43 5.10 -14.41
C GLU A 93 14.65 4.93 -13.50
N LEU A 94 14.59 3.95 -12.58
CA LEU A 94 15.63 3.73 -11.57
C LEU A 94 16.61 2.63 -11.96
N GLY A 95 16.30 1.85 -13.00
CA GLY A 95 17.19 0.83 -13.55
C GLY A 95 17.59 -0.22 -12.52
N TRP A 96 16.70 -0.57 -11.60
CA TRP A 96 16.95 -1.50 -10.50
C TRP A 96 17.19 -2.93 -10.99
N GLY A 97 18.26 -3.21 -11.73
CA GLY A 97 18.75 -4.56 -12.01
C GLY A 97 17.81 -5.55 -12.73
N GLY A 98 16.54 -5.21 -12.99
CA GLY A 98 15.53 -6.13 -13.51
C GLY A 98 14.13 -5.79 -13.02
N TRP A 99 13.12 -6.50 -13.55
CA TRP A 99 11.79 -6.48 -12.97
C TRP A 99 11.83 -7.13 -11.58
N TRP A 100 11.26 -6.47 -10.58
CA TRP A 100 11.12 -7.01 -9.22
C TRP A 100 12.46 -7.25 -8.50
N PHE A 101 13.30 -6.21 -8.41
CA PHE A 101 14.65 -6.32 -7.86
C PHE A 101 14.73 -6.19 -6.34
N TRP A 102 13.68 -6.55 -5.60
CA TRP A 102 13.70 -6.68 -4.13
C TRP A 102 14.10 -5.41 -3.34
N ASP A 103 14.04 -4.24 -3.95
CA ASP A 103 12.94 -3.37 -3.60
C ASP A 103 12.40 -3.27 -2.16
N PRO A 104 12.84 -2.36 -1.25
CA PRO A 104 12.12 -2.15 0.01
C PRO A 104 10.61 -1.85 -0.14
N VAL A 105 10.20 -1.06 -1.14
CA VAL A 105 8.81 -0.68 -1.41
C VAL A 105 8.01 -1.83 -2.04
N GLU A 106 8.55 -2.51 -3.04
CA GLU A 106 7.98 -3.75 -3.61
C GLU A 106 7.78 -4.81 -2.52
N ASN A 107 8.78 -5.02 -1.65
CA ASN A 107 8.68 -5.98 -0.55
C ASN A 107 7.63 -5.58 0.49
N ALA A 108 7.64 -4.31 0.91
CA ALA A 108 6.70 -3.81 1.91
C ALA A 108 5.25 -3.89 1.41
N SER A 109 5.03 -3.64 0.12
CA SER A 109 3.71 -3.73 -0.51
C SER A 109 3.26 -5.17 -0.80
N PHE A 110 4.21 -6.07 -1.02
CA PHE A 110 3.90 -7.49 -1.29
C PHE A 110 3.35 -8.24 -0.07
N MET A 111 3.84 -7.94 1.14
CA MET A 111 3.37 -8.60 2.37
C MET A 111 1.85 -8.45 2.61
N PRO A 112 1.26 -7.24 2.60
CA PRO A 112 -0.18 -7.07 2.72
C PRO A 112 -0.94 -7.60 1.48
N TRP A 113 -0.31 -7.67 0.31
CA TRP A 113 -0.93 -8.28 -0.87
C TRP A 113 -1.14 -9.79 -0.68
N LEU A 114 -0.15 -10.49 -0.12
CA LEU A 114 -0.29 -11.91 0.25
C LEU A 114 -1.36 -12.12 1.31
N ALA A 115 -1.34 -11.30 2.37
CA ALA A 115 -2.36 -11.37 3.41
C ALA A 115 -3.77 -11.09 2.87
N GLY A 116 -3.92 -10.10 1.99
CA GLY A 116 -5.18 -9.78 1.31
C GLY A 116 -5.67 -10.91 0.42
N THR A 117 -4.76 -11.59 -0.29
CA THR A 117 -5.08 -12.77 -1.11
C THR A 117 -5.61 -13.92 -0.25
N ALA A 118 -4.95 -14.21 0.87
CA ALA A 118 -5.39 -15.21 1.82
C ALA A 118 -6.77 -14.85 2.41
N LEU A 119 -6.97 -13.58 2.78
CA LEU A 119 -8.25 -13.09 3.30
C LEU A 119 -9.38 -13.22 2.27
N LEU A 120 -9.14 -12.86 1.00
CA LEU A 120 -10.13 -13.02 -0.07
C LEU A 120 -10.54 -14.48 -0.26
N HIS A 121 -9.58 -15.41 -0.20
CA HIS A 121 -9.85 -16.84 -0.23
C HIS A 121 -10.70 -17.27 0.97
N SER A 122 -10.32 -16.84 2.18
CA SER A 122 -11.04 -17.17 3.42
C SER A 122 -12.47 -16.65 3.39
N LEU A 123 -12.68 -15.39 2.98
CA LEU A 123 -14.00 -14.77 2.82
C LEU A 123 -14.90 -15.57 1.85
N ALA A 124 -14.37 -16.00 0.71
CA ALA A 124 -15.12 -16.80 -0.26
C ALA A 124 -15.52 -18.17 0.30
N VAL A 125 -14.63 -18.85 1.02
CA VAL A 125 -14.92 -20.15 1.64
C VAL A 125 -15.92 -20.01 2.79
N THR A 126 -15.80 -18.96 3.61
CA THR A 126 -16.75 -18.70 4.70
C THR A 126 -18.15 -18.40 4.15
N GLU A 127 -18.25 -17.61 3.08
CA GLU A 127 -19.53 -17.30 2.44
C GLU A 127 -20.21 -18.54 1.83
N GLN A 128 -19.44 -19.40 1.14
CA GLN A 128 -20.00 -20.55 0.41
C GLN A 128 -20.22 -21.80 1.27
N ARG A 129 -19.36 -22.03 2.27
CA ARG A 129 -19.28 -23.31 3.00
C ARG A 129 -19.31 -23.16 4.51
N ALA A 130 -19.46 -21.95 5.03
CA ALA A 130 -19.34 -21.63 6.46
C ALA A 130 -18.03 -22.12 7.12
N GLY A 131 -17.00 -22.42 6.31
CA GLY A 131 -15.67 -22.84 6.75
C GLY A 131 -14.71 -21.67 6.96
N PHE A 132 -13.53 -21.92 7.55
CA PHE A 132 -12.48 -20.92 7.78
C PHE A 132 -12.86 -19.66 8.56
N LYS A 133 -13.94 -19.69 9.36
CA LYS A 133 -14.38 -18.53 10.17
C LYS A 133 -13.27 -17.89 11.01
N ALA A 134 -12.37 -18.70 11.60
CA ALA A 134 -11.24 -18.22 12.38
C ALA A 134 -10.14 -17.53 11.55
N TRP A 135 -10.05 -17.82 10.24
CA TRP A 135 -9.09 -17.21 9.31
C TRP A 135 -9.65 -15.98 8.60
N THR A 136 -10.97 -15.78 8.70
CA THR A 136 -11.69 -14.64 8.11
C THR A 136 -11.78 -13.45 9.08
N LEU A 137 -11.43 -13.67 10.36
CA LEU A 137 -11.35 -12.65 11.41
C LEU A 137 -9.90 -12.23 11.69
#